data_AF-A0A956YW82-F1
#
_entry.id   AF-A0A956YW82-F1
#
_cell.length_a   1.000
_cell.length_b   1.000
_cell.length_c   1.000
_cell.angle_alpha   90.00
_cell.angle_beta   90.00
_cell.angle_gamma   90.00
#
_symmetry.space_group_name_H-M   'P 1'
#
loop_
_entity.id
_entity.type
_entity.pdbx_description
1 polymer ?
#
loop_
_entity_poly.entity_id
_entity_poly.type
_entity_poly.pdbx_seq_one_letter_code
_entity_poly.pdbx_strand_id
1 'polypeptide(L)'
;MSLTLIASAQSDDASGALPAPDEHMQQLAWFIGEWDVHSRTLMDAEKNEWLEEDLHTIHTYELGGNLIFEHFFGPLGGDPFEAWSLRKYNPNNERWEQRWVDTSPGGFADWIGSFDPETNTFT
;
A
#
# COMPACT_ATOMS: atom_id res chain seq x y z
N MET A 1 -42.33 -7.75 2.82
CA MET A 1 -42.13 -6.40 3.40
C MET A 1 -40.96 -5.77 2.65
N SER A 2 -41.22 -4.80 1.78
CA SER A 2 -40.16 -4.05 1.08
C SER A 2 -40.01 -2.68 1.73
N LEU A 3 -38.81 -2.34 2.19
CA LEU A 3 -38.43 -0.98 2.54
C LEU A 3 -37.99 -0.26 1.26
N THR A 4 -38.66 0.84 0.92
CA THR A 4 -38.20 1.77 -0.12
C THR A 4 -37.50 2.93 0.60
N LEU A 5 -36.20 3.08 0.37
CA LEU A 5 -35.44 4.23 0.86
C LEU A 5 -35.64 5.38 -0.14
N ILE A 6 -36.30 6.46 0.28
CA ILE A 6 -36.36 7.70 -0.49
C ILE A 6 -35.21 8.57 0.01
N ALA A 7 -34.12 8.64 -0.75
CA ALA A 7 -33.09 9.64 -0.55
C ALA A 7 -33.48 10.92 -1.28
N SER A 8 -33.79 11.98 -0.54
CA SER A 8 -33.92 13.34 -1.08
C SER A 8 -32.52 13.87 -1.39
N ALA A 9 -32.21 14.08 -2.66
CA ALA A 9 -30.98 14.72 -3.10
C ALA A 9 -30.99 16.20 -2.70
N GLN A 10 -30.15 16.59 -1.73
CA GLN A 10 -29.75 17.99 -1.58
C GLN A 10 -28.62 18.25 -2.57
N SER A 11 -28.90 19.12 -3.54
CA SER A 11 -27.92 19.67 -4.47
C SER A 11 -27.12 20.76 -3.77
N ASP A 12 -25.93 20.41 -3.29
CA ASP A 12 -24.89 21.40 -3.04
C ASP A 12 -23.96 21.41 -4.24
N ASP A 13 -23.79 22.60 -4.82
CA ASP A 13 -22.87 22.92 -5.90
C ASP A 13 -21.42 22.88 -5.37
N ALA A 14 -21.00 21.71 -4.89
CA ALA A 14 -19.62 21.42 -4.55
C ALA A 14 -18.95 20.93 -5.83
N SER A 15 -17.89 21.61 -6.25
CA SER A 15 -17.02 21.07 -7.31
C SER A 15 -16.76 19.60 -7.03
N GLY A 16 -17.19 18.70 -7.93
CA GLY A 16 -17.15 17.24 -7.74
C GLY A 16 -15.74 16.63 -7.72
N ALA A 17 -14.72 17.41 -7.37
CA ALA A 17 -13.36 16.96 -7.17
C ALA A 17 -13.19 16.42 -5.74
N LEU A 18 -12.49 15.30 -5.63
CA LEU A 18 -12.06 14.76 -4.33
C LEU A 18 -11.08 15.73 -3.65
N PRO A 19 -10.95 15.69 -2.31
CA PRO A 19 -9.94 16.46 -1.61
C PRO A 19 -8.55 16.17 -2.15
N ALA A 20 -7.71 17.21 -2.27
CA ALA A 20 -6.32 17.04 -2.65
C ALA A 20 -5.57 16.22 -1.58
N PRO A 21 -4.58 15.41 -1.98
CA PRO A 21 -3.75 14.66 -1.04
C PRO A 21 -2.92 15.61 -0.17
N ASP A 22 -2.78 15.25 1.11
CA ASP A 22 -1.94 16.00 2.05
C ASP A 22 -0.44 15.87 1.71
N GLU A 23 0.39 16.65 2.41
CA GLU A 23 1.83 16.66 2.19
C GLU A 23 2.50 15.32 2.50
N HIS A 24 1.96 14.54 3.44
CA HIS A 24 2.50 13.23 3.77
C HIS A 24 2.30 12.27 2.60
N MET A 25 1.10 12.25 1.99
CA MET A 25 0.87 11.49 0.77
C MET A 25 1.88 11.85 -0.32
N GLN A 26 2.19 13.15 -0.49
CA GLN A 26 3.18 13.61 -1.47
C GLN A 26 4.63 13.16 -1.16
N GLN A 27 4.98 12.88 0.09
CA GLN A 27 6.31 12.34 0.45
C GLN A 27 6.60 10.99 -0.22
N LEU A 28 5.57 10.22 -0.58
CA LEU A 28 5.69 8.94 -1.28
C LEU A 28 5.39 9.05 -2.79
N ALA A 29 5.37 10.25 -3.37
CA ALA A 29 5.16 10.41 -4.81
C ALA A 29 6.21 9.69 -5.67
N TRP A 30 7.45 9.57 -5.16
CA TRP A 30 8.52 8.83 -5.83
C TRP A 30 8.26 7.32 -5.90
N PHE A 31 7.36 6.80 -5.06
CA PHE A 31 7.07 5.37 -4.93
C PHE A 31 5.98 4.90 -5.92
N ILE A 32 5.28 5.83 -6.56
CA ILE A 32 4.23 5.56 -7.54
C ILE A 32 4.83 5.20 -8.89
N GLY A 33 4.39 4.08 -9.45
CA GLY A 33 4.90 3.56 -10.71
C GLY A 33 4.90 2.03 -10.75
N GLU A 34 5.54 1.50 -11.78
CA GLU A 34 5.79 0.08 -11.95
C GLU A 34 7.27 -0.20 -11.63
N TRP A 35 7.53 -1.26 -10.89
CA TRP A 35 8.86 -1.59 -10.39
C TRP A 35 9.20 -3.05 -10.64
N ASP A 36 10.39 -3.28 -11.18
CA ASP A 36 11.07 -4.57 -11.11
C ASP A 36 11.79 -4.66 -9.76
N VAL A 37 11.42 -5.64 -8.95
CA VAL A 37 11.94 -5.84 -7.60
C VAL A 37 12.77 -7.11 -7.58
N HIS A 38 14.04 -6.96 -7.20
CA HIS A 38 14.92 -8.08 -6.91
C HIS A 38 14.87 -8.39 -5.41
N SER A 39 14.29 -9.53 -5.06
CA SER A 39 14.16 -10.04 -3.69
C SER A 39 15.32 -10.97 -3.36
N ARG A 40 15.83 -10.87 -2.13
CA ARG A 40 16.92 -11.70 -1.62
C ARG A 40 16.59 -12.18 -0.21
N THR A 41 16.22 -13.44 -0.09
CA THR A 41 15.79 -14.07 1.17
C THR A 41 16.86 -15.02 1.68
N LEU A 42 17.28 -14.86 2.95
CA LEU A 42 18.26 -15.76 3.57
C LEU A 42 17.58 -17.07 3.95
N MET A 43 18.01 -18.17 3.33
CA MET A 43 17.44 -19.50 3.56
C MET A 43 18.20 -20.28 4.64
N ASP A 44 19.53 -20.16 4.64
CA ASP A 44 20.41 -20.78 5.62
C ASP A 44 21.55 -19.83 6.00
N ALA A 45 21.53 -19.35 7.24
CA ALA A 45 22.53 -18.41 7.75
C ALA A 45 23.90 -19.07 7.96
N GLU A 46 23.96 -20.35 8.30
CA GLU A 46 25.22 -21.06 8.56
C GLU A 46 25.96 -21.33 7.26
N LYS A 47 25.22 -21.65 6.20
CA LYS A 47 25.77 -21.89 4.85
C LYS A 47 25.85 -20.64 3.99
N ASN A 48 25.32 -19.51 4.46
CA ASN A 48 25.17 -18.27 3.69
C ASN A 48 24.46 -18.52 2.35
N GLU A 49 23.39 -19.30 2.39
CA GLU A 49 22.55 -19.61 1.21
C GLU A 49 21.40 -18.62 1.12
N TRP A 50 21.27 -18.01 -0.05
CA TRP A 50 20.26 -17.01 -0.36
C TRP A 50 19.40 -17.48 -1.52
N LEU A 51 18.09 -17.30 -1.39
CA LEU A 51 17.14 -17.38 -2.48
C LEU A 51 17.00 -15.98 -3.09
N GLU A 52 17.26 -15.88 -4.38
CA GLU A 52 17.16 -14.65 -5.15
C GLU A 52 16.06 -14.81 -6.20
N GLU A 53 15.13 -13.85 -6.24
CA GLU A 53 13.92 -13.91 -7.03
C GLU A 53 13.58 -12.52 -7.58
N ASP A 54 13.00 -12.46 -8.77
CA ASP A 54 12.53 -11.21 -9.36
C ASP A 54 10.99 -11.20 -9.36
N LEU A 55 10.41 -10.13 -8.84
CA LEU A 55 8.96 -9.90 -8.79
C LEU A 55 8.64 -8.50 -9.32
N HIS A 56 7.37 -8.27 -9.63
CA HIS A 56 6.90 -7.01 -10.17
C HIS A 56 5.91 -6.36 -9.21
N THR A 57 5.98 -5.03 -9.10
CA THR A 57 5.05 -4.28 -8.28
C THR A 57 4.51 -3.07 -9.02
N ILE A 58 3.24 -2.77 -8.78
CA ILE A 58 2.54 -1.63 -9.36
C ILE A 58 1.95 -0.84 -8.21
N HIS A 59 2.34 0.43 -8.09
CA HIS A 59 1.85 1.33 -7.06
C HIS A 59 1.11 2.49 -7.71
N THR A 60 -0.15 2.68 -7.36
CA THR A 60 -1.00 3.76 -7.89
C THR A 60 -1.52 4.63 -6.77
N TYR A 61 -1.78 5.90 -7.10
CA TYR A 61 -2.62 6.75 -6.27
C TYR A 61 -4.08 6.45 -6.56
N GLU A 62 -4.83 6.13 -5.52
CA GLU A 62 -6.28 5.95 -5.56
C GLU A 62 -6.98 7.02 -4.72
N LEU A 63 -8.30 7.13 -4.85
CA LEU A 63 -9.13 8.08 -4.11
C LEU A 63 -8.64 9.53 -4.23
N GLY A 64 -8.24 9.93 -5.44
CA GLY A 64 -7.73 11.27 -5.71
C GLY A 64 -6.35 11.55 -5.12
N GLY A 65 -5.54 10.51 -4.86
CA GLY A 65 -4.22 10.64 -4.24
C GLY A 65 -4.19 10.41 -2.72
N ASN A 66 -5.34 10.17 -2.10
CA ASN A 66 -5.47 10.02 -0.66
C ASN A 66 -5.16 8.60 -0.15
N LEU A 67 -4.78 7.70 -1.05
CA LEU A 67 -4.45 6.31 -0.79
C LEU A 67 -3.43 5.85 -1.81
N ILE A 68 -2.46 5.04 -1.40
CA ILE A 68 -1.61 4.28 -2.32
C ILE A 68 -2.16 2.86 -2.36
N PHE A 69 -2.47 2.38 -3.55
CA PHE A 69 -2.81 0.98 -3.82
C PHE A 69 -1.58 0.31 -4.41
N GLU A 70 -1.24 -0.86 -3.91
CA GLU A 70 -0.05 -1.60 -4.32
C GLU A 70 -0.46 -3.01 -4.74
N HIS A 71 0.08 -3.48 -5.87
CA HIS A 71 -0.07 -4.84 -6.36
C HIS A 71 1.28 -5.47 -6.59
N PHE A 72 1.52 -6.60 -5.95
CA PHE A 72 2.74 -7.39 -6.04
C PHE A 72 2.41 -8.71 -6.72
N PHE A 73 3.22 -9.13 -7.68
CA PHE A 73 3.07 -10.43 -8.31
C PHE A 73 4.41 -10.95 -8.83
N GLY A 74 4.62 -12.26 -8.71
CA GLY A 74 5.86 -12.92 -9.08
C GLY A 74 6.21 -14.06 -8.13
N PRO A 75 7.35 -14.73 -8.31
CA PRO A 75 7.86 -15.67 -7.32
C PRO A 75 8.29 -14.96 -6.03
N LEU A 76 7.90 -15.51 -4.88
CA LEU A 76 8.41 -15.10 -3.58
C LEU A 76 8.48 -16.31 -2.64
N GLY A 77 9.65 -16.56 -2.06
CA GLY A 77 9.86 -17.72 -1.19
C GLY A 77 9.85 -19.05 -1.94
N GLY A 78 10.07 -19.04 -3.26
CA GLY A 78 10.09 -20.22 -4.12
C GLY A 78 8.75 -20.58 -4.75
N ASP A 79 7.67 -19.89 -4.38
CA ASP A 79 6.31 -20.17 -4.85
C ASP A 79 5.71 -18.96 -5.60
N PRO A 80 4.74 -19.19 -6.51
CA PRO A 80 3.96 -18.10 -7.09
C PRO A 80 3.24 -17.30 -6.01
N PHE A 81 3.48 -16.00 -6.01
CA PHE A 81 3.00 -15.06 -5.02
C PHE A 81 2.24 -13.92 -5.68
N GLU A 82 1.14 -13.52 -5.04
CA GLU A 82 0.39 -12.33 -5.44
C GLU A 82 -0.17 -11.66 -4.19
N ALA A 83 -0.09 -10.34 -4.14
CA ALA A 83 -0.54 -9.56 -2.99
C ALA A 83 -1.10 -8.20 -3.38
N TRP A 84 -2.00 -7.71 -2.55
CA TRP A 84 -2.46 -6.33 -2.58
C TRP A 84 -2.22 -5.65 -1.25
N SER A 85 -1.88 -4.36 -1.30
CA SER A 85 -1.94 -3.52 -0.12
C SER A 85 -2.50 -2.13 -0.36
N LEU A 86 -2.99 -1.57 0.74
CA LEU A 86 -3.48 -0.21 0.84
C LEU A 86 -2.59 0.52 1.83
N ARG A 87 -2.03 1.67 1.45
CA ARG A 87 -1.18 2.49 2.30
C ARG A 87 -1.71 3.92 2.41
N LYS A 88 -1.78 4.45 3.63
CA LYS A 88 -2.26 5.81 3.92
C LYS A 88 -1.55 6.38 5.15
N TYR A 89 -1.33 7.69 5.17
CA TYR A 89 -0.94 8.37 6.40
C TYR A 89 -2.17 8.65 7.27
N ASN A 90 -2.11 8.28 8.55
CA ASN A 90 -3.14 8.56 9.54
C ASN A 90 -2.71 9.76 10.43
N PRO A 91 -3.34 10.93 10.28
CA PRO A 91 -2.96 12.11 11.05
C PRO A 91 -3.35 12.02 12.53
N ASN A 92 -4.22 11.07 12.93
CA ASN A 92 -4.64 10.95 14.34
C ASN A 92 -3.55 10.32 15.23
N ASN A 93 -2.72 9.44 14.66
CA ASN A 93 -1.61 8.81 15.37
C ASN A 93 -0.24 9.21 14.76
N GLU A 94 -0.23 10.04 13.73
CA GLU A 94 0.96 10.52 13.02
C GLU A 94 1.81 9.36 12.48
N ARG A 95 1.16 8.35 11.90
CA ARG A 95 1.82 7.17 11.34
C ARG A 95 1.35 6.87 9.92
N TRP A 96 2.24 6.30 9.14
CA TRP A 96 1.87 5.53 7.96
C TRP A 96 1.26 4.22 8.39
N GLU A 97 0.17 3.84 7.75
CA GLU A 97 -0.51 2.57 7.94
C GLU A 97 -0.58 1.85 6.59
N GLN A 98 -0.27 0.56 6.59
CA GLN A 98 -0.44 -0.29 5.43
C GLN A 98 -1.17 -1.56 5.83
N ARG A 99 -2.19 -1.91 5.05
CA ARG A 99 -2.90 -3.18 5.19
C ARG A 99 -2.64 -4.03 3.97
N TRP A 100 -2.18 -5.25 4.20
CA TRP A 100 -1.68 -6.18 3.20
C TRP A 100 -2.48 -7.47 3.23
N VAL A 101 -2.66 -8.09 2.06
CA VAL A 101 -3.18 -9.43 1.90
C VAL A 101 -2.50 -10.12 0.72
N ASP A 102 -2.27 -11.41 0.83
CA ASP A 102 -1.60 -12.20 -0.20
C ASP A 102 -2.21 -13.60 -0.34
N THR A 103 -1.63 -14.39 -1.24
CA THR A 103 -2.04 -15.77 -1.54
C THR A 103 -1.66 -16.79 -0.46
N SER A 104 -0.95 -16.40 0.59
CA SER A 104 -0.62 -17.31 1.69
C SER A 104 -1.87 -17.64 2.53
N PRO A 105 -1.87 -18.74 3.31
CA PRO A 105 -3.01 -19.12 4.17
C PRO A 105 -3.38 -18.13 5.30
N GLY A 106 -2.76 -16.94 5.33
CA GLY A 106 -2.96 -15.92 6.34
C GLY A 106 -4.23 -15.08 6.15
N GLY A 107 -4.42 -14.14 7.09
CA GLY A 107 -5.40 -13.07 6.96
C GLY A 107 -4.73 -11.77 6.50
N PHE A 108 -5.34 -10.64 6.85
CA PHE A 108 -4.70 -9.35 6.65
C PHE A 108 -3.50 -9.18 7.59
N ALA A 109 -2.40 -8.67 7.04
CA ALA A 109 -1.29 -8.14 7.81
C ALA A 109 -1.40 -6.61 7.87
N ASP A 110 -1.10 -6.04 9.03
CA ASP A 110 -1.12 -4.60 9.25
C ASP A 110 0.31 -4.13 9.59
N TRP A 111 0.75 -3.05 8.96
CA TRP A 111 2.03 -2.41 9.19
C TRP A 111 1.81 -0.97 9.59
N ILE A 112 2.64 -0.48 10.51
CA ILE A 112 2.70 0.92 10.90
C ILE A 112 4.14 1.42 10.73
N GLY A 113 4.30 2.67 10.31
CA GLY A 113 5.62 3.27 10.18
C GLY A 113 5.61 4.77 10.43
N SER A 114 6.80 5.32 10.61
CA SER A 114 7.06 6.76 10.71
C SER A 114 8.14 7.18 9.74
N PHE A 115 8.11 8.45 9.34
CA PHE A 115 9.18 9.06 8.57
C PHE A 115 9.96 10.02 9.48
N ASP A 116 11.26 9.79 9.57
CA ASP A 116 12.19 10.71 10.23
C ASP A 116 12.81 11.66 9.17
N PRO A 117 12.47 12.96 9.19
CA PRO A 117 12.99 13.92 8.23
C PRO A 117 14.47 14.28 8.47
N GLU A 118 15.00 14.09 9.69
CA GLU A 118 16.41 14.38 9.98
C GLU A 118 17.34 13.37 9.32
N THR A 119 16.92 12.10 9.32
CA THR A 119 17.68 10.98 8.74
C THR A 119 17.17 10.54 7.37
N ASN A 120 16.07 11.14 6.88
CA ASN A 120 15.38 10.76 5.64
C ASN A 120 15.08 9.26 5.58
N THR A 121 14.61 8.70 6.70
CA THR A 121 14.42 7.25 6.88
C THR A 121 12.98 6.94 7.25
N PHE A 122 12.41 5.93 6.58
CA PHE A 122 11.15 5.29 7.01
C PHE A 122 11.48 4.15 7.97
N THR A 123 10.81 4.11 9.12
CA THR A 123 10.96 3.08 10.17
C THR A 123 9.63 2.44 10.50
#